data_AF-A0A9P4WTW0-F1
#
_entry.id   AF-A0A9P4WTW0-F1
#
_cell.length_a   1.000
_cell.length_b   1.000
_cell.length_c   1.000
_cell.angle_alpha   90.00
_cell.angle_beta   90.00
_cell.angle_gamma   90.00
#
_symmetry.space_group_name_H-M   'P 1'
#
loop_
_entity.id
_entity.type
_entity.pdbx_description
1 polymer ?
#
loop_
_entity_poly.entity_id
_entity_poly.type
_entity_poly.pdbx_seq_one_letter_code
_entity_poly.pdbx_strand_id
1 'polypeptide(L)'
;MHFYTLFSLVAAAAALPSPTRRSDNFTVQPWIAAGAGDSRGPCPMMNTLANHGYLPRSGRNITIEMFGEAINTALGWDTQVGIIPANGAFSALGATHTIDLEQLNNRTSGLERPASLARADDSNDVVPARVVAVLADSDDKMYITAASLGRSRHRVELTSPLTPAQQSPAQGEAGFVLALMLDGTVPAAGTEGVDYTQLKAFKDRVQEWLTFERLPVELGWRPSERQVSFTDLAPINAAIKKAQAELS
;
A
#
# COMPACT_ATOMS: atom_id res chain seq x y z
N MET A 1 67.94 8.69 -17.23
CA MET A 1 67.00 8.38 -16.14
C MET A 1 65.70 9.12 -16.41
N HIS A 2 64.67 8.43 -16.92
CA HIS A 2 63.34 9.01 -17.13
C HIS A 2 62.48 8.68 -15.91
N PHE A 3 62.06 9.71 -15.17
CA PHE A 3 61.12 9.58 -14.06
C PHE A 3 59.70 9.52 -14.62
N TYR A 4 58.99 8.41 -14.38
CA TYR A 4 57.55 8.32 -14.63
C TYR A 4 56.80 8.67 -13.35
N THR A 5 56.06 9.77 -13.38
CA THR A 5 55.18 10.21 -12.29
C THR A 5 53.84 9.48 -12.41
N LEU A 6 53.55 8.55 -11.50
CA LEU A 6 52.25 7.88 -11.39
C LEU A 6 51.25 8.81 -10.69
N PHE A 7 50.26 9.32 -11.44
CA PHE A 7 49.07 9.94 -10.88
C PHE A 7 48.13 8.84 -10.38
N SER A 8 47.94 8.73 -9.06
CA SER A 8 46.93 7.86 -8.47
C SER A 8 45.56 8.55 -8.53
N LEU A 9 44.63 7.96 -9.26
CA LEU A 9 43.21 8.33 -9.26
C LEU A 9 42.60 7.90 -7.91
N VAL A 10 42.32 8.87 -7.04
CA VAL A 10 41.48 8.65 -5.85
C VAL A 10 40.03 8.68 -6.30
N ALA A 11 39.41 7.51 -6.43
CA ALA A 11 37.96 7.41 -6.58
C ALA A 11 37.31 7.72 -5.23
N ALA A 12 36.59 8.84 -5.15
CA ALA A 12 35.74 9.13 -4.01
C ALA A 12 34.56 8.13 -4.03
N ALA A 13 34.59 7.13 -3.16
CA ALA A 13 33.45 6.29 -2.89
C ALA A 13 32.37 7.15 -2.21
N ALA A 14 31.34 7.54 -2.95
CA ALA A 14 30.14 8.13 -2.37
C ALA A 14 29.48 7.04 -1.50
N ALA A 15 29.58 7.17 -0.18
CA ALA A 15 28.86 6.30 0.74
C ALA A 15 27.35 6.51 0.51
N LEU A 16 26.68 5.50 -0.05
CA LEU A 16 25.23 5.49 -0.14
C LEU A 16 24.67 5.59 1.29
N PRO A 17 23.62 6.40 1.53
CA PRO A 17 22.98 6.47 2.83
C PRO A 17 22.55 5.06 3.22
N SER A 18 23.10 4.57 4.33
CA SER A 18 22.67 3.32 4.91
C SER A 18 21.19 3.46 5.27
N PRO A 19 20.34 2.47 4.95
CA PRO A 19 18.94 2.58 5.29
C PRO A 19 18.80 2.67 6.80
N THR A 20 18.12 3.73 7.25
CA THR A 20 17.78 3.94 8.65
C THR A 20 16.86 2.81 9.09
N ARG A 21 17.43 1.88 9.88
CA ARG A 21 16.68 0.79 10.52
C ARG A 21 15.77 1.39 11.58
N ARG A 22 14.48 1.07 11.53
CA ARG A 22 13.47 1.44 12.53
C ARG A 22 13.78 0.75 13.86
N SER A 23 13.51 1.41 14.98
CA SER A 23 13.68 0.81 16.31
C SER A 23 12.81 -0.43 16.49
N ASP A 24 13.34 -1.44 17.18
CA ASP A 24 12.60 -2.69 17.47
C ASP A 24 11.35 -2.44 18.35
N ASN A 25 11.38 -1.39 19.16
CA ASN A 25 10.22 -0.94 19.93
C ASN A 25 9.32 -0.08 19.04
N PHE A 26 8.28 -0.69 18.48
CA PHE A 26 7.17 0.01 17.82
C PHE A 26 5.88 -0.25 18.61
N THR A 27 5.04 0.77 18.72
CA THR A 27 3.72 0.66 19.35
C THR A 27 2.67 1.14 18.36
N VAL A 28 1.62 0.36 18.20
CA VAL A 28 0.46 0.75 17.38
C VAL A 28 -0.58 1.40 18.28
N GLN A 29 -1.09 2.56 17.86
CA GLN A 29 -2.17 3.23 18.57
C GLN A 29 -3.41 2.32 18.66
N PRO A 30 -4.22 2.36 19.74
CA PRO A 30 -5.39 1.50 19.84
C PRO A 30 -6.37 1.68 18.68
N TRP A 31 -6.86 0.56 18.16
CA TRP A 31 -7.94 0.54 17.18
C TRP A 31 -9.27 0.83 17.87
N ILE A 32 -10.06 1.72 17.28
CA ILE A 32 -11.43 2.01 17.68
C ILE A 32 -12.27 2.05 16.40
N ALA A 33 -13.37 1.28 16.39
CA ALA A 33 -14.32 1.28 15.30
C ALA A 33 -14.86 2.69 15.04
N ALA A 34 -15.10 3.03 13.76
CA ALA A 34 -15.77 4.27 13.39
C ALA A 34 -17.19 4.32 13.97
N GLY A 35 -17.53 5.44 14.60
CA GLY A 35 -18.86 5.70 15.13
C GLY A 35 -19.81 6.29 14.09
N ALA A 36 -21.06 6.49 14.48
CA ALA A 36 -22.03 7.21 13.64
C ALA A 36 -21.56 8.66 13.42
N GLY A 37 -21.41 9.06 12.16
CA GLY A 37 -20.97 10.40 11.76
C GLY A 37 -19.47 10.52 11.44
N ASP A 38 -18.68 9.51 11.78
CA ASP A 38 -17.28 9.42 11.35
C ASP A 38 -17.22 9.12 9.84
N SER A 39 -16.42 9.92 9.12
CA SER A 39 -16.22 9.82 7.69
C SER A 39 -15.24 8.70 7.36
N ARG A 40 -15.62 7.81 6.45
CA ARG A 40 -14.76 6.73 5.91
C ARG A 40 -14.92 6.66 4.40
N GLY A 41 -13.83 6.34 3.73
CA GLY A 41 -13.74 6.30 2.26
C GLY A 41 -13.57 4.89 1.70
N PRO A 42 -13.27 4.76 0.41
CA PRO A 42 -13.01 3.48 -0.24
C PRO A 42 -11.63 2.89 0.10
N CYS A 43 -10.70 3.70 0.62
CA CYS A 43 -9.31 3.28 0.86
C CYS A 43 -9.15 2.61 2.25
N PRO A 44 -8.85 1.29 2.31
CA PRO A 44 -8.67 0.58 3.57
C PRO A 44 -7.60 1.21 4.46
N MET A 45 -6.50 1.67 3.87
CA MET A 45 -5.39 2.22 4.65
C MET A 45 -5.77 3.53 5.33
N MET A 46 -6.46 4.45 4.64
CA MET A 46 -6.85 5.72 5.24
C MET A 46 -7.88 5.54 6.36
N ASN A 47 -8.82 4.64 6.14
CA ASN A 47 -9.77 4.25 7.18
C ASN A 47 -9.06 3.60 8.38
N THR A 48 -8.07 2.75 8.14
CA THR A 48 -7.22 2.15 9.19
C THR A 48 -6.50 3.24 9.99
N LEU A 49 -5.89 4.22 9.33
CA LEU A 49 -5.18 5.31 10.00
C LEU A 49 -6.14 6.17 10.86
N ALA A 50 -7.37 6.42 10.40
CA ALA A 50 -8.38 7.09 11.21
C ALA A 50 -8.87 6.21 12.39
N ASN A 51 -9.10 4.91 12.17
CA ASN A 51 -9.49 3.96 13.22
C ASN A 51 -8.41 3.77 14.30
N HIS A 52 -7.14 3.94 13.96
CA HIS A 52 -6.03 3.94 14.91
C HIS A 52 -5.70 5.35 15.44
N GLY A 53 -6.31 6.41 14.94
CA GLY A 53 -6.08 7.79 15.40
C GLY A 53 -4.76 8.41 14.94
N TYR A 54 -4.15 7.89 13.87
CA TYR A 54 -3.04 8.55 13.16
C TYR A 54 -3.54 9.67 12.24
N LEU A 55 -4.76 9.53 11.73
CA LEU A 55 -5.58 10.63 11.20
C LEU A 55 -6.64 11.02 12.25
N PRO A 56 -7.29 12.20 12.13
CA PRO A 56 -8.46 12.52 12.92
C PRO A 56 -9.45 11.34 12.89
N ARG A 57 -9.87 10.84 14.06
CA ARG A 57 -10.74 9.66 14.15
C ARG A 57 -12.08 9.87 13.44
N SER A 58 -12.54 11.13 13.41
CA SER A 58 -13.69 11.58 12.64
C SER A 58 -13.54 11.37 11.13
N GLY A 59 -12.32 11.19 10.61
CA GLY A 59 -12.04 11.11 9.18
C GLY A 59 -12.30 12.43 8.43
N ARG A 60 -12.37 13.56 9.15
CA ARG A 60 -12.72 14.87 8.59
C ARG A 60 -11.58 15.88 8.67
N ASN A 61 -11.62 16.89 7.81
CA ASN A 61 -10.68 18.01 7.76
C ASN A 61 -9.21 17.58 7.64
N ILE A 62 -8.92 16.63 6.76
CA ILE A 62 -7.56 16.07 6.60
C ILE A 62 -6.80 16.85 5.52
N THR A 63 -5.60 17.33 5.83
CA THR A 63 -4.69 17.98 4.85
C THR A 63 -3.81 16.95 4.14
N ILE A 64 -3.11 17.37 3.08
CA ILE A 64 -2.13 16.54 2.36
C ILE A 64 -1.00 16.08 3.28
N GLU A 65 -0.51 16.97 4.13
CA GLU A 65 0.60 16.70 5.06
C GLU A 65 0.20 15.64 6.09
N MET A 66 -1.04 15.71 6.60
CA MET A 66 -1.57 14.74 7.56
C MET A 66 -1.57 13.31 6.96
N PHE A 67 -1.83 13.15 5.66
CA PHE A 67 -1.71 11.85 5.01
C PHE A 67 -0.28 11.30 5.04
N GLY A 68 0.71 12.15 4.72
CA GLY A 68 2.12 11.76 4.76
C GLY A 68 2.60 11.42 6.18
N GLU A 69 2.28 12.27 7.15
CA GLU A 69 2.65 12.09 8.55
C GLU A 69 2.02 10.85 9.17
N ALA A 70 0.74 10.59 8.88
CA ALA A 70 0.04 9.40 9.37
C ALA A 70 0.65 8.11 8.82
N ILE A 71 0.98 8.08 7.52
CA ILE A 71 1.67 6.96 6.87
C ILE A 71 3.05 6.73 7.50
N ASN A 72 3.84 7.78 7.69
CA ASN A 72 5.16 7.67 8.28
C ASN A 72 5.11 7.20 9.74
N THR A 73 4.22 7.78 10.54
CA THR A 73 4.12 7.48 11.97
C THR A 73 3.64 6.04 12.19
N ALA A 74 2.61 5.61 11.47
CA ALA A 74 2.05 4.26 11.61
C ALA A 74 2.98 3.20 11.00
N LEU A 75 3.40 3.39 9.75
CA LEU A 75 4.02 2.35 8.94
C LEU A 75 5.54 2.49 8.84
N GLY A 76 6.10 3.65 9.20
CA GLY A 76 7.52 3.95 9.01
C GLY A 76 7.89 4.20 7.56
N TRP A 77 6.90 4.31 6.66
CA TRP A 77 7.09 4.56 5.25
C TRP A 77 7.43 6.02 4.99
N ASP A 78 8.05 6.32 3.85
CA ASP A 78 8.35 7.68 3.45
C ASP A 78 7.05 8.51 3.34
N THR A 79 7.08 9.78 3.78
CA THR A 79 5.89 10.64 3.79
C THR A 79 5.32 10.86 2.39
N GLN A 80 6.15 10.76 1.34
CA GLN A 80 5.71 10.86 -0.05
C GLN A 80 4.75 9.74 -0.43
N VAL A 81 4.76 8.61 0.27
CA VAL A 81 3.79 7.52 0.04
C VAL A 81 2.36 7.94 0.40
N GLY A 82 2.19 8.87 1.35
CA GLY A 82 0.90 9.52 1.62
C GLY A 82 0.67 10.79 0.79
N ILE A 83 1.71 11.63 0.66
CA ILE A 83 1.59 12.97 0.04
C ILE A 83 1.31 12.88 -1.47
N ILE A 84 1.95 11.98 -2.22
CA ILE A 84 1.76 11.89 -3.67
C ILE A 84 0.32 11.49 -4.02
N PRO A 85 -0.25 10.40 -3.47
CA PRO A 85 -1.66 10.08 -3.70
C PRO A 85 -2.62 11.16 -3.19
N ALA A 86 -2.31 11.80 -2.05
CA ALA A 86 -3.15 12.87 -1.51
C ALA A 86 -3.20 14.09 -2.45
N ASN A 87 -2.07 14.52 -3.04
CA ASN A 87 -2.06 15.57 -4.06
C ASN A 87 -2.95 15.21 -5.26
N GLY A 88 -2.86 13.97 -5.73
CA GLY A 88 -3.73 13.47 -6.81
C GLY A 88 -5.21 13.53 -6.43
N ALA A 89 -5.55 13.12 -5.21
CA ALA A 89 -6.91 13.17 -4.69
C ALA A 89 -7.44 14.61 -4.56
N PHE A 90 -6.65 15.52 -4.00
CA PHE A 90 -7.04 16.93 -3.85
C PHE A 90 -7.30 17.58 -5.21
N SER A 91 -6.40 17.35 -6.16
CA SER A 91 -6.54 17.84 -7.54
C SER A 91 -7.83 17.31 -8.19
N ALA A 92 -8.07 15.99 -8.12
CA ALA A 92 -9.26 15.37 -8.71
C ALA A 92 -10.58 15.79 -8.03
N LEU A 93 -10.54 16.17 -6.75
CA LEU A 93 -11.69 16.67 -6.00
C LEU A 93 -11.86 18.19 -6.09
N GLY A 94 -10.90 18.93 -6.64
CA GLY A 94 -10.86 20.38 -6.59
C GLY A 94 -10.75 20.95 -5.16
N ALA A 95 -10.19 20.16 -4.23
CA ALA A 95 -10.04 20.55 -2.83
C ALA A 95 -8.79 21.41 -2.62
N THR A 96 -8.90 22.50 -1.85
CA THR A 96 -7.80 23.47 -1.67
C THR A 96 -7.07 23.33 -0.33
N HIS A 97 -7.72 22.80 0.71
CA HIS A 97 -7.17 22.81 2.07
C HIS A 97 -7.33 21.48 2.79
N THR A 98 -8.54 20.93 2.80
CA THR A 98 -8.83 19.67 3.47
C THR A 98 -9.83 18.84 2.70
N ILE A 99 -9.84 17.54 2.98
CA ILE A 99 -10.91 16.63 2.58
C ILE A 99 -11.38 15.79 3.78
N ASP A 100 -12.62 15.33 3.69
CA ASP A 100 -13.18 14.26 4.49
C ASP A 100 -13.01 12.93 3.71
N LEU A 101 -12.73 11.83 4.41
CA LEU A 101 -12.41 10.54 3.77
C LEU A 101 -13.52 10.05 2.83
N GLU A 102 -14.78 10.32 3.13
CA GLU A 102 -15.92 9.95 2.27
C GLU A 102 -15.87 10.62 0.89
N GLN A 103 -15.22 11.78 0.76
CA GLN A 103 -15.09 12.48 -0.54
C GLN A 103 -14.24 11.69 -1.53
N LEU A 104 -13.35 10.81 -1.07
CA LEU A 104 -12.58 9.90 -1.92
C LEU A 104 -13.48 8.90 -2.68
N ASN A 105 -14.73 8.73 -2.26
CA ASN A 105 -15.75 7.92 -2.96
C ASN A 105 -16.41 8.67 -4.14
N ASN A 106 -15.93 9.86 -4.52
CA ASN A 106 -16.44 10.55 -5.68
C ASN A 106 -16.13 9.76 -6.97
N ARG A 107 -17.11 9.00 -7.46
CA ARG A 107 -16.99 8.13 -8.64
C ARG A 107 -16.89 8.88 -9.97
N THR A 108 -17.16 10.19 -9.98
CA THR A 108 -16.94 11.02 -11.18
C THR A 108 -15.54 11.62 -11.22
N SER A 109 -14.81 11.61 -10.11
CA SER A 109 -13.42 12.13 -10.04
C SER A 109 -12.38 11.20 -10.68
N GLY A 110 -12.76 9.94 -10.92
CA GLY A 110 -11.85 8.90 -11.40
C GLY A 110 -10.89 8.36 -10.32
N LEU A 111 -11.05 8.77 -9.04
CA LEU A 111 -10.29 8.22 -7.90
C LEU A 111 -10.81 6.83 -7.52
N GLU A 112 -12.08 6.75 -7.14
CA GLU A 112 -12.77 5.48 -6.90
C GLU A 112 -13.12 4.82 -8.24
N ARG A 113 -13.05 3.48 -8.25
CA ARG A 113 -13.29 2.67 -9.43
C ARG A 113 -13.92 1.34 -9.04
N PRO A 114 -14.68 0.70 -9.95
CA PRO A 114 -15.20 -0.64 -9.75
C PRO A 114 -14.05 -1.68 -9.73
N ALA A 115 -14.39 -2.95 -9.54
CA ALA A 115 -13.42 -4.04 -9.44
C ALA A 115 -12.45 -3.89 -8.26
N SER A 116 -12.94 -3.33 -7.15
CA SER A 116 -12.21 -3.28 -5.89
C SER A 116 -12.00 -4.69 -5.32
N LEU A 117 -10.82 -4.94 -4.72
CA LEU A 117 -10.48 -6.26 -4.16
C LEU A 117 -11.38 -6.68 -2.99
N ALA A 118 -11.96 -5.72 -2.27
CA ALA A 118 -12.71 -5.98 -1.04
C ALA A 118 -14.02 -5.19 -0.91
N ARG A 119 -14.29 -4.20 -1.77
CA ARG A 119 -15.51 -3.36 -1.70
C ARG A 119 -16.45 -3.66 -2.85
N ALA A 120 -17.74 -3.34 -2.71
CA ALA A 120 -18.70 -3.35 -3.80
C ALA A 120 -18.33 -2.30 -4.87
N ASP A 121 -18.93 -2.40 -6.05
CA ASP A 121 -18.62 -1.47 -7.15
C ASP A 121 -19.39 -0.15 -7.05
N ASP A 122 -20.47 -0.11 -6.29
CA ASP A 122 -21.38 1.02 -6.14
C ASP A 122 -21.40 1.62 -4.72
N SER A 123 -20.70 1.00 -3.76
CA SER A 123 -20.60 1.46 -2.37
C SER A 123 -19.22 1.20 -1.76
N ASN A 124 -18.93 1.88 -0.65
CA ASN A 124 -17.71 1.64 0.14
C ASN A 124 -17.80 0.38 1.01
N ASP A 125 -18.90 -0.35 0.95
CA ASP A 125 -19.16 -1.49 1.82
C ASP A 125 -18.16 -2.61 1.52
N VAL A 126 -17.53 -3.12 2.58
CA VAL A 126 -16.69 -4.32 2.48
C VAL A 126 -17.60 -5.50 2.14
N VAL A 127 -17.26 -6.23 1.08
CA VAL A 127 -17.95 -7.44 0.63
C VAL A 127 -17.16 -8.65 1.16
N PRO A 128 -17.64 -9.37 2.20
CA PRO A 128 -16.89 -10.47 2.80
C PRO A 128 -16.50 -11.56 1.79
N ALA A 129 -17.38 -11.84 0.83
CA ALA A 129 -17.10 -12.80 -0.24
C ALA A 129 -15.92 -12.38 -1.14
N ARG A 130 -15.73 -11.07 -1.39
CA ARG A 130 -14.58 -10.57 -2.17
C ARG A 130 -13.28 -10.75 -1.37
N VAL A 131 -13.29 -10.46 -0.06
CA VAL A 131 -12.13 -10.70 0.83
C VAL A 131 -11.76 -12.18 0.85
N VAL A 132 -12.74 -13.08 1.05
CA VAL A 132 -12.50 -14.54 1.02
C VAL A 132 -11.93 -14.97 -0.33
N ALA A 133 -12.43 -14.42 -1.43
CA ALA A 133 -11.94 -14.74 -2.76
C ALA A 133 -10.48 -14.30 -2.98
N VAL A 134 -10.06 -13.13 -2.47
CA VAL A 134 -8.65 -12.68 -2.51
C VAL A 134 -7.72 -13.71 -1.85
N LEU A 135 -8.14 -14.28 -0.71
CA LEU A 135 -7.36 -15.30 -0.02
C LEU A 135 -7.39 -16.63 -0.79
N ALA A 136 -8.54 -17.00 -1.36
CA ALA A 136 -8.73 -18.24 -2.10
C ALA A 136 -7.96 -18.28 -3.43
N ASP A 137 -7.65 -17.13 -4.03
CA ASP A 137 -6.84 -17.05 -5.26
C ASP A 137 -5.36 -17.44 -5.05
N SER A 138 -4.93 -17.72 -3.81
CA SER A 138 -3.61 -18.28 -3.52
C SER A 138 -3.68 -19.77 -3.22
N ASP A 139 -2.87 -20.55 -3.93
CA ASP A 139 -2.74 -22.00 -3.75
C ASP A 139 -1.99 -22.36 -2.45
N ASP A 140 -1.24 -21.41 -1.87
CA ASP A 140 -0.57 -21.56 -0.59
C ASP A 140 -1.58 -21.45 0.56
N LYS A 141 -1.48 -22.32 1.57
CA LYS A 141 -2.43 -22.33 2.70
C LYS A 141 -2.29 -21.14 3.64
N MET A 142 -1.12 -20.53 3.72
CA MET A 142 -0.78 -19.50 4.69
C MET A 142 -0.59 -18.13 4.05
N TYR A 143 -0.14 -18.06 2.81
CA TYR A 143 0.32 -16.81 2.20
C TYR A 143 -0.45 -16.41 0.95
N ILE A 144 -0.52 -15.10 0.70
CA ILE A 144 -0.74 -14.53 -0.64
C ILE A 144 0.60 -14.05 -1.20
N THR A 145 0.70 -14.00 -2.53
CA THR A 145 1.89 -13.57 -3.28
C THR A 145 1.49 -12.61 -4.41
N ALA A 146 2.48 -12.11 -5.14
CA ALA A 146 2.24 -11.32 -6.35
C ALA A 146 1.40 -12.12 -7.38
N ALA A 147 1.65 -13.43 -7.51
CA ALA A 147 0.92 -14.30 -8.42
C ALA A 147 -0.58 -14.41 -8.05
N SER A 148 -0.89 -14.65 -6.77
CA SER A 148 -2.28 -14.74 -6.33
C SER A 148 -3.01 -13.41 -6.43
N LEU A 149 -2.34 -12.28 -6.16
CA LEU A 149 -2.93 -10.96 -6.35
C LEU A 149 -3.17 -10.62 -7.83
N GLY A 150 -2.30 -11.09 -8.74
CA GLY A 150 -2.53 -11.05 -10.18
C GLY A 150 -3.81 -11.80 -10.57
N ARG A 151 -4.02 -13.00 -10.01
CA ARG A 151 -5.28 -13.77 -10.15
C ARG A 151 -6.48 -13.02 -9.57
N SER A 152 -6.36 -12.42 -8.39
CA SER A 152 -7.43 -11.62 -7.80
C SER A 152 -7.82 -10.43 -8.67
N ARG A 153 -6.83 -9.71 -9.21
CA ARG A 153 -7.08 -8.59 -10.14
C ARG A 153 -7.77 -9.05 -11.41
N HIS A 154 -7.28 -10.12 -12.04
CA HIS A 154 -7.91 -10.71 -13.21
C HIS A 154 -9.38 -11.09 -12.92
N ARG A 155 -9.63 -11.80 -11.81
CA ARG A 155 -10.98 -12.24 -11.41
C ARG A 155 -11.97 -11.10 -11.22
N VAL A 156 -11.59 -10.04 -10.50
CA VAL A 156 -12.51 -8.90 -10.29
C VAL A 156 -12.76 -8.11 -11.58
N GLU A 157 -11.78 -8.04 -12.48
CA GLU A 157 -11.89 -7.36 -13.77
C GLU A 157 -12.68 -8.16 -14.82
N LEU A 158 -12.78 -9.48 -14.70
CA LEU A 158 -13.71 -10.29 -15.50
C LEU A 158 -15.18 -9.94 -15.21
N THR A 159 -15.48 -9.57 -13.95
CA THR A 159 -16.84 -9.19 -13.53
C THR A 159 -17.11 -7.72 -13.81
N SER A 160 -16.12 -6.86 -13.56
CA SER A 160 -16.24 -5.41 -13.68
C SER A 160 -15.05 -4.86 -14.46
N PRO A 161 -15.10 -4.87 -15.81
CA PRO A 161 -13.96 -4.51 -16.64
C PRO A 161 -13.47 -3.08 -16.40
N LEU A 162 -12.14 -2.92 -16.40
CA LEU A 162 -11.47 -1.64 -16.25
C LEU A 162 -10.84 -1.18 -17.56
N THR A 163 -10.84 0.13 -17.79
CA THR A 163 -10.01 0.74 -18.83
C THR A 163 -8.52 0.65 -18.45
N PRO A 164 -7.57 0.74 -19.40
CA PRO A 164 -6.14 0.75 -19.08
C PRO A 164 -5.74 1.83 -18.07
N ALA A 165 -6.36 3.02 -18.14
CA ALA A 165 -6.14 4.10 -17.19
C ALA A 165 -6.62 3.75 -15.78
N GLN A 166 -7.67 2.92 -15.65
CA GLN A 166 -8.16 2.45 -14.37
C GLN A 166 -7.40 1.26 -13.81
N GLN A 167 -6.85 0.42 -14.68
CA GLN A 167 -6.16 -0.80 -14.29
C GLN A 167 -4.84 -0.51 -13.56
N SER A 168 -4.07 0.48 -14.01
CA SER A 168 -2.76 0.81 -13.42
C SER A 168 -2.82 1.15 -11.91
N PRO A 169 -3.70 2.06 -11.44
CA PRO A 169 -3.83 2.31 -10.00
C PRO A 169 -4.39 1.10 -9.25
N ALA A 170 -5.31 0.34 -9.83
CA ALA A 170 -5.88 -0.85 -9.19
C ALA A 170 -4.83 -1.97 -8.96
N GLN A 171 -3.88 -2.11 -9.89
CA GLN A 171 -2.71 -2.98 -9.73
C GLN A 171 -1.74 -2.45 -8.66
N GLY A 172 -1.53 -1.13 -8.62
CA GLY A 172 -0.75 -0.48 -7.56
C GLY A 172 -1.33 -0.70 -6.16
N GLU A 173 -2.65 -0.59 -6.01
CA GLU A 173 -3.39 -0.90 -4.77
C GLU A 173 -3.20 -2.36 -4.33
N ALA A 174 -3.16 -3.31 -5.26
CA ALA A 174 -2.82 -4.71 -4.95
C ALA A 174 -1.37 -4.83 -4.44
N GLY A 175 -0.43 -4.07 -5.01
CA GLY A 175 0.94 -3.98 -4.51
C GLY A 175 1.02 -3.49 -3.07
N PHE A 176 0.19 -2.51 -2.69
CA PHE A 176 0.07 -2.05 -1.31
C PHE A 176 -0.43 -3.15 -0.36
N VAL A 177 -1.35 -4.02 -0.80
CA VAL A 177 -1.81 -5.15 0.01
C VAL A 177 -0.65 -6.08 0.37
N LEU A 178 0.16 -6.46 -0.61
CA LEU A 178 1.31 -7.33 -0.39
C LEU A 178 2.37 -6.66 0.46
N ALA A 179 2.71 -5.40 0.18
CA ALA A 179 3.75 -4.66 0.89
C ALA A 179 3.38 -4.38 2.36
N LEU A 180 2.12 -4.04 2.62
CA LEU A 180 1.66 -3.71 3.97
C LEU A 180 1.60 -4.94 4.87
N MET A 181 1.22 -6.10 4.34
CA MET A 181 1.01 -7.33 5.11
C MET A 181 2.16 -8.34 4.96
N LEU A 182 3.30 -7.88 4.41
CA LEU A 182 4.46 -8.70 4.11
C LEU A 182 4.98 -9.44 5.35
N ASP A 183 5.43 -10.67 5.16
CA ASP A 183 6.20 -11.43 6.14
C ASP A 183 7.66 -10.94 6.14
N GLY A 184 7.91 -9.91 6.95
CA GLY A 184 9.22 -9.31 7.12
C GLY A 184 9.34 -7.93 6.49
N THR A 185 10.53 -7.64 5.97
CA THR A 185 10.92 -6.30 5.54
C THR A 185 10.65 -6.10 4.05
N VAL A 186 9.99 -5.00 3.69
CA VAL A 186 9.80 -4.62 2.28
C VAL A 186 11.17 -4.32 1.68
N PRO A 187 11.62 -5.05 0.63
CA PRO A 187 12.94 -4.82 0.03
C PRO A 187 13.03 -3.45 -0.64
N ALA A 188 14.22 -2.86 -0.63
CA ALA A 188 14.46 -1.66 -1.43
C ALA A 188 14.48 -2.01 -2.92
N ALA A 189 13.94 -1.14 -3.77
CA ALA A 189 13.98 -1.34 -5.21
C ALA A 189 15.42 -1.55 -5.71
N GLY A 190 15.62 -2.56 -6.56
CA GLY A 190 16.93 -2.89 -7.12
C GLY A 190 17.88 -3.66 -6.17
N THR A 191 17.41 -4.09 -5.00
CA THR A 191 18.20 -5.00 -4.14
C THR A 191 18.57 -6.27 -4.89
N GLU A 192 19.87 -6.56 -4.98
CA GLU A 192 20.40 -7.73 -5.67
C GLU A 192 19.89 -9.03 -5.05
N GLY A 193 19.56 -10.01 -5.88
CA GLY A 193 19.10 -11.34 -5.44
C GLY A 193 17.67 -11.40 -4.89
N VAL A 194 16.95 -10.28 -4.84
CA VAL A 194 15.54 -10.28 -4.42
C VAL A 194 14.62 -10.67 -5.58
N ASP A 195 13.90 -11.78 -5.42
CA ASP A 195 12.80 -12.15 -6.29
C ASP A 195 11.47 -11.63 -5.73
N TYR A 196 10.95 -10.55 -6.33
CA TYR A 196 9.70 -9.92 -5.92
C TYR A 196 8.46 -10.80 -6.16
N THR A 197 8.57 -11.85 -6.98
CA THR A 197 7.48 -12.82 -7.18
C THR A 197 7.31 -13.76 -5.99
N GLN A 198 8.36 -13.91 -5.15
CA GLN A 198 8.39 -14.80 -4.00
C GLN A 198 8.04 -14.09 -2.68
N LEU A 199 7.71 -12.79 -2.72
CA LEU A 199 7.23 -12.07 -1.55
C LEU A 199 5.90 -12.66 -1.05
N LYS A 200 5.80 -12.81 0.27
CA LYS A 200 4.68 -13.47 0.94
C LYS A 200 4.06 -12.54 1.98
N ALA A 201 2.74 -12.44 1.97
CA ALA A 201 1.96 -11.82 3.06
C ALA A 201 1.02 -12.85 3.66
N PHE A 202 0.88 -12.89 4.99
CA PHE A 202 0.00 -13.86 5.64
C PHE A 202 -1.48 -13.58 5.35
N LYS A 203 -2.23 -14.65 5.03
CA LYS A 203 -3.65 -14.58 4.68
C LYS A 203 -4.50 -14.02 5.83
N ASP A 204 -4.23 -14.41 7.07
CA ASP A 204 -4.97 -13.95 8.26
C ASP A 204 -4.79 -12.45 8.51
N ARG A 205 -3.57 -11.92 8.33
CA ARG A 205 -3.27 -10.48 8.40
C ARG A 205 -4.00 -9.70 7.31
N VAL A 206 -3.98 -10.20 6.08
CA VAL A 206 -4.70 -9.59 4.95
C VAL A 206 -6.21 -9.62 5.19
N GLN A 207 -6.75 -10.73 5.70
CA GLN A 207 -8.15 -10.86 6.04
C GLN A 207 -8.57 -9.83 7.10
N GLU A 208 -7.85 -9.79 8.22
CA GLU A 208 -8.11 -8.87 9.33
C GLU A 208 -8.08 -7.42 8.86
N TRP A 209 -7.08 -7.04 8.08
CA TRP A 209 -6.94 -5.68 7.57
C TRP A 209 -8.02 -5.29 6.56
N LEU A 210 -8.30 -6.12 5.55
CA LEU A 210 -9.31 -5.80 4.55
C LEU A 210 -10.74 -5.83 5.11
N THR A 211 -10.98 -6.64 6.16
CA THR A 211 -12.30 -6.77 6.79
C THR A 211 -12.57 -5.67 7.81
N PHE A 212 -11.62 -5.40 8.70
CA PHE A 212 -11.84 -4.53 9.87
C PHE A 212 -11.06 -3.23 9.82
N GLU A 213 -10.22 -3.04 8.78
CA GLU A 213 -9.38 -1.85 8.63
C GLU A 213 -8.59 -1.59 9.91
N ARG A 214 -7.89 -2.66 10.34
CA ARG A 214 -7.09 -2.75 11.56
C ARG A 214 -5.70 -3.27 11.23
N LEU A 215 -4.67 -2.71 11.89
CA LEU A 215 -3.31 -3.24 11.85
C LEU A 215 -3.23 -4.48 12.77
N PRO A 216 -2.96 -5.69 12.25
CA PRO A 216 -3.18 -6.94 12.98
C PRO A 216 -1.99 -7.34 13.87
N VAL A 217 -1.64 -6.50 14.84
CA VAL A 217 -0.49 -6.74 15.75
C VAL A 217 -0.59 -8.04 16.54
N GLU A 218 -1.81 -8.45 16.90
CA GLU A 218 -2.11 -9.72 17.60
C GLU A 218 -1.79 -10.94 16.72
N LEU A 219 -1.79 -10.78 15.38
CA LEU A 219 -1.37 -11.81 14.40
C LEU A 219 0.12 -11.69 14.05
N GLY A 220 0.89 -10.97 14.87
CA GLY A 220 2.33 -10.75 14.68
C GLY A 220 2.68 -9.75 13.59
N TRP A 221 1.73 -8.93 13.12
CA TRP A 221 2.07 -7.86 12.18
C TRP A 221 2.99 -6.83 12.81
N ARG A 222 3.99 -6.42 12.04
CA ARG A 222 4.93 -5.35 12.38
C ARG A 222 5.18 -4.52 11.11
N PRO A 223 5.46 -3.21 11.24
CA PRO A 223 5.92 -2.42 10.11
C PRO A 223 7.27 -2.93 9.60
N SER A 224 7.58 -2.62 8.34
CA SER A 224 8.89 -2.88 7.74
C SER A 224 10.04 -2.33 8.59
N GLU A 225 11.14 -3.08 8.72
CA GLU A 225 12.31 -2.66 9.51
C GLU A 225 13.03 -1.46 8.90
N ARG A 226 12.83 -1.20 7.61
CA ARG A 226 13.36 -0.03 6.92
C ARG A 226 12.24 0.90 6.50
N GLN A 227 12.59 2.17 6.29
CA GLN A 227 11.70 3.08 5.59
C GLN A 227 11.45 2.59 4.15
N VAL A 228 10.17 2.46 3.82
CA VAL A 228 9.68 2.06 2.49
C VAL A 228 9.34 3.33 1.72
N SER A 229 9.98 3.49 0.57
CA SER A 229 9.73 4.60 -0.35
C SER A 229 8.67 4.23 -1.38
N PHE A 230 8.14 5.23 -2.08
CA PHE A 230 7.19 4.99 -3.17
C PHE A 230 7.79 4.14 -4.30
N THR A 231 9.11 4.25 -4.54
CA THR A 231 9.82 3.47 -5.56
C THR A 231 9.99 2.00 -5.20
N ASP A 232 10.01 1.65 -3.91
CA ASP A 232 10.13 0.25 -3.45
C ASP A 232 8.90 -0.60 -3.81
N LEU A 233 7.76 0.05 -4.06
CA LEU A 233 6.51 -0.61 -4.46
C LEU A 233 6.47 -0.96 -5.96
N ALA A 234 7.26 -0.28 -6.79
CA ALA A 234 7.26 -0.47 -8.23
C ALA A 234 7.58 -1.92 -8.66
N PRO A 235 8.63 -2.60 -8.16
CA PRO A 235 8.91 -3.99 -8.53
C PRO A 235 7.85 -4.97 -8.02
N ILE A 236 7.23 -4.72 -6.86
CA ILE A 236 6.10 -5.52 -6.36
C ILE A 236 4.91 -5.41 -7.32
N ASN A 237 4.56 -4.19 -7.71
CA ASN A 237 3.50 -3.93 -8.67
C ASN A 237 3.81 -4.57 -10.04
N ALA A 238 5.06 -4.48 -10.52
CA ALA A 238 5.47 -5.11 -11.77
C ALA A 238 5.28 -6.64 -11.75
N ALA A 239 5.59 -7.30 -10.63
CA ALA A 239 5.34 -8.74 -10.47
C ALA A 239 3.85 -9.09 -10.53
N ILE A 240 2.99 -8.29 -9.90
CA ILE A 240 1.53 -8.47 -9.96
C ILE A 240 0.99 -8.24 -11.37
N LYS A 241 1.43 -7.17 -12.04
CA LYS A 241 1.05 -6.85 -13.43
C LYS A 241 1.41 -7.98 -14.38
N LYS A 242 2.63 -8.53 -14.25
CA LYS A 242 3.08 -9.67 -15.03
C LYS A 242 2.17 -10.88 -14.81
N ALA A 243 1.92 -11.24 -13.55
CA ALA A 243 1.07 -12.38 -13.22
C ALA A 243 -0.38 -12.22 -13.70
N GLN A 244 -0.94 -11.00 -13.65
CA GLN A 244 -2.27 -10.73 -14.19
C GLN A 244 -2.30 -10.87 -15.72
N ALA A 245 -1.27 -10.38 -16.42
CA ALA A 245 -1.17 -10.43 -17.87
C ALA A 245 -1.05 -11.86 -18.40
N GLU A 246 -0.40 -12.77 -17.66
CA GLU A 246 -0.28 -14.19 -18.01
C GLU A 246 -1.61 -14.96 -17.99
N LEU A 247 -2.68 -14.35 -17.44
CA LEU A 247 -4.02 -14.93 -17.36
C LEU A 247 -4.99 -14.38 -18.43
N SER A 248 -4.58 -13.34 -19.17
CA SER A 248 -5.42 -12.61 -20.13
C SER A 248 -5.15 -13.09 -21.57
#